data_AF-A0A850DL18-F1
#
_entry.id   AF-A0A850DL18-F1
#
_cell.length_a   1.000
_cell.length_b   1.000
_cell.length_c   1.000
_cell.angle_alpha   90.00
_cell.angle_beta   90.00
_cell.angle_gamma   90.00
#
_symmetry.space_group_name_H-M   'P 1'
#
loop_
_entity.id
_entity.type
_entity.pdbx_description
1 polymer ?
#
loop_
_entity_poly.entity_id
_entity_poly.type
_entity_poly.pdbx_seq_one_letter_code
_entity_poly.pdbx_strand_id
1 'polypeptide(L)'
;MSNLSNILYGVLLFVRWAGIILIAIVGIAMIISEGAKSKLSPGKLLAVGASAILAAVLVWTLPSLVNYARSDAGVVVPDHPIGGYR
;
A
#
# COMPACT_ATOMS: atom_id res chain seq x y z
N MET A 1 -3.45 3.19 -26.07
CA MET A 1 -2.74 3.64 -24.84
C MET A 1 -1.50 4.42 -25.24
N SER A 2 -1.34 5.66 -24.78
CA SER A 2 -0.17 6.49 -25.09
C SER A 2 1.08 6.01 -24.32
N ASN A 3 2.28 6.30 -24.83
CA ASN A 3 3.54 5.98 -24.14
C ASN A 3 3.59 6.54 -22.71
N LEU A 4 2.99 7.71 -22.48
CA LEU A 4 2.88 8.32 -21.16
C LEU A 4 2.02 7.47 -20.20
N SER A 5 0.87 6.96 -20.65
CA SER A 5 0.02 6.09 -19.82
C SER A 5 0.74 4.80 -19.41
N ASN A 6 1.57 4.23 -20.29
CA ASN A 6 2.35 3.03 -19.97
C ASN A 6 3.41 3.30 -18.89
N ILE A 7 4.10 4.44 -18.96
CA ILE A 7 5.10 4.84 -17.96
C ILE A 7 4.44 5.09 -16.61
N LEU A 8 3.33 5.83 -16.57
CA LEU A 8 2.60 6.11 -15.32
C LEU A 8 2.06 4.83 -14.67
N TYR A 9 1.57 3.87 -15.47
CA TYR A 9 1.14 2.57 -14.97
C TYR A 9 2.32 1.77 -14.38
N GLY A 10 3.47 1.76 -15.05
CA GLY A 10 4.69 1.12 -14.54
C GLY A 10 5.17 1.71 -13.21
N VAL A 11 5.18 3.05 -13.11
CA VAL A 11 5.53 3.76 -11.87
C VAL A 11 4.56 3.41 -10.74
N LEU A 12 3.25 3.37 -11.04
CA LEU A 12 2.27 3.01 -10.03
C LEU A 12 2.46 1.58 -9.52
N LEU A 13 2.67 0.61 -10.42
CA LEU A 13 2.96 -0.77 -10.03
C LEU A 13 4.21 -0.83 -9.16
N PHE A 14 5.28 -0.14 -9.56
CA PHE A 14 6.51 -0.06 -8.78
C PHE A 14 6.23 0.47 -7.36
N VAL A 15 5.55 1.62 -7.22
CA VAL A 15 5.25 2.21 -5.92
C VAL A 15 4.38 1.27 -5.07
N ARG A 16 3.39 0.61 -5.67
CA ARG A 16 2.54 -0.36 -4.96
C ARG A 16 3.37 -1.52 -4.40
N TRP A 17 4.16 -2.18 -5.24
CA TRP A 17 4.96 -3.33 -4.84
C TRP A 17 6.07 -2.94 -3.86
N ALA A 18 6.80 -1.85 -4.14
CA ALA A 18 7.85 -1.34 -3.26
C ALA A 18 7.29 -0.93 -1.89
N GLY A 19 6.13 -0.28 -1.84
CA GLY A 19 5.46 0.10 -0.59
C GLY A 19 5.08 -1.11 0.26
N ILE A 20 4.51 -2.16 -0.34
CA ILE A 20 4.15 -3.41 0.37
C ILE A 20 5.40 -4.10 0.92
N ILE A 21 6.46 -4.21 0.11
CA ILE A 21 7.73 -4.82 0.53
C ILE A 21 8.31 -4.04 1.72
N LEU A 22 8.27 -2.70 1.67
CA LEU A 22 8.81 -1.86 2.73
C LEU A 22 8.01 -2.00 4.03
N ILE A 23 6.68 -2.05 3.95
CA ILE A 23 5.82 -2.32 5.12
C ILE A 23 6.12 -3.70 5.71
N ALA A 24 6.31 -4.72 4.87
CA ALA A 24 6.66 -6.06 5.34
C ALA A 24 8.01 -6.07 6.08
N ILE A 25 9.04 -5.44 5.51
CA ILE A 25 10.36 -5.33 6.13
C ILE A 25 10.27 -4.61 7.48
N VAL A 26 9.61 -3.45 7.53
CA VAL A 26 9.44 -2.67 8.77
C VAL A 26 8.64 -3.45 9.81
N GLY A 27 7.54 -4.10 9.41
CA GLY A 27 6.71 -4.90 10.31
C GLY A 27 7.49 -6.07 10.93
N ILE A 28 8.25 -6.80 10.11
CA ILE A 28 9.10 -7.90 10.59
C ILE A 28 10.22 -7.36 11.50
N ALA A 29 10.88 -6.26 11.13
CA ALA A 29 11.92 -5.64 11.94
C ALA A 29 11.38 -5.20 13.32
N MET A 30 10.16 -4.66 13.38
CA MET A 30 9.50 -4.32 14.63
C MET A 30 9.20 -5.56 15.47
N ILE A 31 8.67 -6.63 14.87
CA ILE A 31 8.40 -7.89 15.57
C ILE A 31 9.70 -8.48 16.15
N ILE A 32 10.77 -8.51 15.36
CA ILE A 32 12.09 -8.99 15.81
C ILE A 32 12.64 -8.10 16.93
N SER A 33 12.52 -6.77 16.80
CA SER A 33 13.00 -5.82 17.82
C SER A 33 12.26 -6.00 19.16
N GLU A 34 10.94 -6.19 19.13
CA GLU A 34 10.15 -6.45 20.33
C GLU A 34 10.42 -7.85 20.89
N GLY A 35 10.67 -8.84 20.03
CA GLY A 35 11.10 -10.19 20.39
C GLY A 35 12.44 -10.26 21.09
N ALA A 36 13.45 -9.58 20.56
CA ALA A 36 14.78 -9.54 21.13
C ALA A 36 14.84 -8.84 22.50
N LYS A 37 13.86 -7.99 22.82
CA LYS A 37 13.78 -7.30 24.12
C LYS A 37 13.22 -8.17 25.25
N SER A 38 12.81 -9.41 25.00
CA SER A 38 12.21 -10.33 26.01
C SER A 38 11.05 -9.73 26.82
N LYS A 39 10.38 -8.69 26.30
CA LYS A 39 9.23 -7.99 26.91
C LYS A 39 7.91 -8.25 26.16
N LEU A 40 7.83 -9.38 25.46
CA LEU A 40 6.67 -9.69 24.64
C LEU A 40 5.49 -10.15 25.51
N SER A 41 4.57 -9.22 25.73
CA SER A 41 3.16 -9.59 25.87
C SER A 41 2.68 -10.10 24.50
N PRO A 42 2.10 -11.31 24.40
CA PRO A 42 1.51 -11.83 23.16
C PRO A 42 0.54 -10.83 22.48
N GLY A 43 -0.14 -10.00 23.27
CA GLY A 43 -1.04 -8.96 22.78
C GLY A 43 -0.34 -7.85 21.99
N LYS A 44 0.88 -7.45 22.39
CA LYS A 44 1.65 -6.43 21.64
C LYS A 44 2.10 -6.95 20.28
N LEU A 45 2.49 -8.22 20.23
CA LEU A 45 2.92 -8.90 19.01
C LEU A 45 1.77 -8.95 17.99
N LEU A 46 0.58 -9.32 18.44
CA LEU A 46 -0.64 -9.32 17.63
C LEU A 46 -1.01 -7.90 17.16
N ALA A 47 -0.91 -6.90 18.04
CA ALA A 47 -1.21 -5.51 17.69
C ALA A 47 -0.26 -4.98 16.59
N VAL A 48 1.04 -5.22 16.71
CA VAL A 48 2.03 -4.80 15.69
C VAL A 48 1.80 -5.55 14.37
N GLY A 49 1.61 -6.87 14.42
CA GLY A 49 1.34 -7.67 13.22
C GLY A 49 0.05 -7.24 12.51
N ALA A 50 -1.04 -7.06 13.25
CA ALA A 50 -2.32 -6.59 12.70
C ALA A 50 -2.21 -5.17 12.12
N SER A 51 -1.46 -4.28 12.76
CA SER A 51 -1.22 -2.92 12.25
C SER A 51 -0.42 -2.92 10.95
N ALA A 52 0.59 -3.79 10.83
CA ALA A 52 1.37 -3.94 9.61
C ALA A 52 0.51 -4.49 8.44
N ILE A 53 -0.35 -5.48 8.73
CA ILE A 53 -1.30 -6.01 7.74
C ILE A 53 -2.28 -4.93 7.30
N LEU A 54 -2.86 -4.19 8.24
CA LEU A 54 -3.78 -3.10 7.94
C LEU A 54 -3.11 -2.03 7.07
N ALA A 55 -1.89 -1.62 7.41
CA ALA A 55 -1.12 -0.66 6.62
C ALA A 55 -0.88 -1.17 5.18
N ALA A 56 -0.53 -2.45 5.01
CA ALA A 56 -0.35 -3.05 3.70
C ALA A 56 -1.63 -3.02 2.86
N VAL A 57 -2.78 -3.32 3.46
CA VAL A 57 -4.10 -3.26 2.79
C VAL A 57 -4.47 -1.83 2.41
N LEU A 58 -4.21 -0.85 3.27
CA LEU A 58 -4.47 0.56 2.98
C LEU A 58 -3.60 1.06 1.81
N VAL A 59 -2.31 0.74 1.81
CA VAL A 59 -1.41 1.09 0.69
C VAL A 59 -1.81 0.37 -0.59
N TRP A 60 -2.27 -0.88 -0.50
CA TRP A 60 -2.78 -1.61 -1.64
C TRP A 60 -4.02 -0.93 -2.25
N THR A 61 -4.97 -0.50 -1.42
CA THR A 61 -6.26 0.05 -1.86
C THR A 61 -6.22 1.53 -2.24
N LEU A 62 -5.17 2.25 -1.83
CA LEU A 62 -4.99 3.69 -2.06
C LEU A 62 -5.20 4.15 -3.51
N PRO A 63 -4.65 3.48 -4.55
CA PRO A 63 -4.87 3.89 -5.94
C PRO A 63 -6.35 3.86 -6.35
N SER A 64 -7.08 2.84 -5.90
CA SER A 64 -8.52 2.70 -6.16
C SER A 64 -9.30 3.81 -5.46
N LEU A 65 -8.92 4.15 -4.22
CA LEU A 65 -9.54 5.23 -3.46
C LEU A 65 -9.34 6.59 -4.14
N VAL A 66 -8.13 6.83 -4.65
CA VAL A 66 -7.79 8.06 -5.40
C VAL A 66 -8.61 8.15 -6.69
N ASN A 67 -8.84 7.04 -7.40
CA ASN A 67 -9.73 7.05 -8.57
C ASN A 67 -11.16 7.40 -8.20
N TYR A 68 -11.68 6.85 -7.10
CA TYR A 68 -13.02 7.14 -6.63
C TYR A 68 -13.17 8.62 -6.26
N ALA A 69 -12.20 9.18 -5.53
CA ALA A 69 -12.19 10.60 -5.17
C ALA A 69 -12.12 11.52 -6.41
N ARG A 70 -11.36 11.14 -7.45
CA ARG A 70 -11.30 11.87 -8.72
C ARG A 70 -12.62 11.79 -9.49
N SER A 71 -13.31 10.65 -9.39
CA SER A 71 -14.65 10.46 -9.95
C SER A 71 -15.67 11.38 -9.32
N ASP A 72 -15.66 11.46 -7.99
CA ASP A 72 -16.59 12.26 -7.22
C ASP A 72 -16.33 13.78 -7.38
N ALA A 73 -15.05 14.18 -7.45
CA ALA A 73 -14.67 15.59 -7.64
C ALA A 73 -14.90 16.13 -9.07
N GLY A 74 -15.41 15.32 -10.01
CA GLY A 74 -15.64 15.75 -11.40
C GLY A 74 -14.37 16.01 -12.21
N VAL A 75 -13.19 15.64 -11.69
CA VAL A 75 -11.87 15.78 -12.36
C VAL A 75 -11.50 14.49 -13.11
N VAL A 76 -12.52 13.77 -13.58
CA VAL A 76 -12.36 12.54 -14.35
C VAL A 76 -11.76 12.90 -15.70
N VAL A 77 -10.56 12.42 -15.96
CA VAL A 77 -10.04 12.37 -17.32
C VAL A 77 -10.58 11.08 -17.92
N PRO A 78 -11.45 11.14 -18.96
CA PRO A 78 -12.00 9.96 -19.61
C PRO A 78 -10.88 8.98 -19.99
N ASP A 79 -11.06 7.69 -19.73
CA ASP A 79 -10.11 6.61 -20.08
C ASP A 79 -8.73 6.61 -19.39
N HIS A 80 -8.55 7.35 -18.29
CA HIS A 80 -7.29 7.37 -17.52
C HIS A 80 -7.44 7.04 -16.01
N PRO A 81 -7.83 5.79 -15.64
CA PRO A 81 -7.81 5.35 -14.25
C PRO A 81 -6.36 5.19 -13.73
N ILE A 82 -6.06 5.74 -12.56
CA ILE A 82 -4.78 5.53 -11.85
C ILE A 82 -4.75 4.09 -11.35
N GLY A 83 -4.00 3.23 -12.02
CA GLY A 83 -3.93 1.82 -11.66
C GLY A 83 -5.09 1.01 -12.19
N GLY A 84 -5.54 1.37 -13.39
CA GLY A 84 -6.55 0.64 -14.15
C GLY A 84 -6.42 -0.86 -13.95
N TYR A 85 -7.45 -1.43 -13.32
CA TYR A 85 -7.69 -2.86 -13.37
C TYR A 85 -8.19 -3.17 -14.77
N ARG A 86 -7.72 -4.30 -15.32
CA ARG A 86 -8.38 -4.92 -16.47
C ARG A 86 -9.81 -5.29 -16.10
#